data_AF-A0A8H9MZ67-F1
#
_entry.id   AF-A0A8H9MZ67-F1
#
_cell.length_a   1.000
_cell.length_b   1.000
_cell.length_c   1.000
_cell.angle_alpha   90.00
_cell.angle_beta   90.00
_cell.angle_gamma   90.00
#
_symmetry.space_group_name_H-M   'P 1'
#
loop_
_entity.id
_entity.type
_entity.pdbx_description
1 polymer ?
#
loop_
_entity_poly.entity_id
_entity_poly.type
_entity_poly.pdbx_seq_one_letter_code
_entity_poly.pdbx_strand_id
1 'polypeptide(L)'
;MQRTFIYLPKGIKVPGVPAPRCEDLKLPAEVVNLKRVWTIYAFCSPDFPPPRSFKPKHLDGAFLEDQLHDWIVGGGYLRYRSRTSDGGCWLLLEHD
;
A
#
# COMPACT_ATOMS: atom_id res chain seq x y z
N MET A 1 8.35 7.59 -14.47
CA MET A 1 7.40 6.82 -13.65
C MET A 1 8.07 5.53 -13.20
N GLN A 2 8.63 5.60 -12.01
CA GLN A 2 9.30 4.51 -11.32
C GLN A 2 8.30 3.69 -10.49
N ARG A 3 8.71 2.47 -10.13
CA ARG A 3 7.88 1.48 -9.42
C ARG A 3 8.65 0.91 -8.24
N THR A 4 8.08 1.07 -7.05
CA THR A 4 8.66 0.57 -5.81
C THR A 4 7.65 -0.32 -5.09
N PHE A 5 8.06 -1.52 -4.72
CA PHE A 5 7.24 -2.42 -3.91
C PHE A 5 7.59 -2.25 -2.44
N ILE A 6 6.57 -2.10 -1.60
CA ILE A 6 6.72 -2.06 -0.14
C ILE A 6 5.70 -3.00 0.49
N TYR A 7 6.09 -3.74 1.53
CA TYR A 7 5.16 -4.58 2.26
C TYR A 7 4.39 -3.74 3.28
N LEU A 8 3.06 -3.86 3.29
CA LEU A 8 2.18 -3.32 4.30
C LEU A 8 1.90 -4.42 5.33
N PRO A 9 2.44 -4.32 6.56
CA PRO A 9 2.14 -5.29 7.61
C PRO A 9 0.65 -5.36 7.91
N LYS A 10 0.22 -6.48 8.49
CA LYS A 10 -1.16 -6.63 8.93
C LYS A 10 -1.48 -5.59 9.99
N GLY A 11 -2.58 -4.87 9.79
CA GLY A 11 -3.10 -3.90 10.73
C GLY A 11 -3.53 -4.56 12.04
N ILE A 12 -3.53 -3.76 13.10
CA ILE A 12 -3.90 -4.20 14.44
C ILE A 12 -5.34 -3.76 14.72
N LYS A 13 -6.17 -4.67 15.25
CA LYS A 13 -7.53 -4.32 15.66
C LYS A 13 -7.46 -3.39 16.88
N VAL A 14 -7.97 -2.17 16.72
CA VAL A 14 -8.06 -1.18 17.81
C VAL A 14 -9.49 -1.16 18.34
N PRO A 15 -9.72 -1.24 19.68
CA PRO A 15 -11.05 -1.11 20.26
C PRO A 15 -11.75 0.19 19.83
N GLY A 16 -13.02 0.09 19.44
CA GLY A 16 -13.79 1.24 18.94
C GLY A 16 -13.51 1.66 17.48
N VAL A 17 -12.56 1.02 16.79
CA VAL A 17 -12.28 1.28 15.37
C VAL A 17 -12.84 0.13 14.50
N PRO A 18 -13.70 0.43 13.50
CA PRO A 18 -14.32 -0.61 12.66
C PRO A 18 -13.30 -1.44 11.87
N ALA A 19 -12.30 -0.80 11.27
CA ALA A 19 -11.23 -1.47 10.52
C ALA A 19 -9.94 -1.60 11.34
N PRO A 20 -9.11 -2.62 11.11
CA PRO A 20 -7.74 -2.68 11.62
C PRO A 20 -6.95 -1.44 11.21
N ARG A 21 -6.11 -0.96 12.11
CA ARG A 21 -5.24 0.18 11.84
C ARG A 21 -3.88 -0.33 11.38
N CYS A 22 -3.50 0.01 10.15
CA CYS A 22 -2.15 -0.19 9.67
C CYS A 22 -1.22 0.90 10.23
N GLU A 23 0.04 0.53 10.44
CA GLU A 23 1.08 1.48 10.83
C GLU A 23 1.44 2.42 9.67
N ASP A 24 1.95 3.61 10.01
CA ASP A 24 2.48 4.54 9.01
C ASP A 24 3.77 3.93 8.39
N LEU A 25 3.78 3.72 7.08
CA LEU A 25 4.93 3.14 6.39
C LEU A 25 5.97 4.22 6.08
N LYS A 26 7.23 3.99 6.46
CA LYS A 26 8.31 4.86 6.01
C LYS A 26 8.49 4.70 4.50
N LEU A 27 8.42 5.80 3.76
CA LEU A 27 8.68 5.77 2.33
C LEU A 27 10.18 5.59 2.08
N PRO A 28 10.57 4.70 1.15
CA PRO A 28 11.94 4.65 0.65
C PRO A 28 12.36 5.99 0.05
N ALA A 29 13.65 6.31 0.13
CA ALA A 29 14.18 7.64 -0.26
C ALA A 29 13.99 7.93 -1.76
N GLU A 30 13.93 6.88 -2.58
CA GLU A 30 13.67 6.92 -4.00
C GLU A 30 12.22 7.28 -4.36
N VAL A 31 11.28 7.16 -3.42
CA VAL A 31 9.87 7.49 -3.65
C VAL A 31 9.68 9.00 -3.54
N VAL A 32 9.81 9.67 -4.68
CA VAL A 32 9.61 11.11 -4.82
C VAL A 32 8.34 11.38 -5.62
N ASN A 33 7.51 12.31 -5.14
CA ASN A 33 6.27 12.71 -5.83
C ASN A 33 5.36 11.50 -6.16
N LEU A 34 4.94 10.77 -5.11
CA LEU A 34 4.08 9.60 -5.21
C LEU A 34 2.78 9.93 -5.96
N LYS A 35 2.49 9.18 -7.03
CA LYS A 35 1.34 9.39 -7.91
C LYS A 35 0.22 8.40 -7.66
N ARG A 36 0.55 7.13 -7.46
CA ARG A 36 -0.43 6.06 -7.25
C ARG A 36 0.07 5.05 -6.25
N VAL A 37 -0.86 4.51 -5.48
CA VAL A 37 -0.65 3.36 -4.62
C VAL A 37 -1.58 2.26 -5.11
N TRP A 38 -1.03 1.06 -5.25
CA TRP A 38 -1.78 -0.13 -5.57
C TRP A 38 -1.68 -1.12 -4.41
N THR A 39 -2.81 -1.62 -3.93
CA THR A 39 -2.85 -2.73 -2.98
C THR A 39 -2.89 -4.04 -3.74
N ILE A 40 -1.87 -4.87 -3.58
CA ILE A 40 -1.71 -6.10 -4.35
C ILE A 40 -2.17 -7.28 -3.49
N TYR A 41 -3.48 -7.47 -3.39
CA TYR A 41 -4.08 -8.54 -2.59
C TYR A 41 -3.81 -9.96 -3.13
N ALA A 42 -3.28 -10.09 -4.36
CA ALA A 42 -2.76 -11.36 -4.85
C ALA A 42 -1.46 -11.81 -4.14
N PHE A 43 -0.75 -10.91 -3.45
CA PHE A 43 0.53 -11.18 -2.79
C PHE A 43 0.47 -10.76 -1.31
N CYS A 44 0.13 -11.71 -0.44
CA CYS A 44 -0.10 -11.45 0.99
C CYS A 44 1.08 -11.81 1.92
N SER A 45 2.12 -12.47 1.41
CA SER A 45 3.27 -12.86 2.24
C SER A 45 4.44 -11.88 2.09
N PRO A 46 5.08 -11.46 3.19
CA PRO A 46 6.27 -10.60 3.14
C PRO A 46 7.47 -11.31 2.49
N ASP A 47 7.49 -12.64 2.48
CA ASP A 47 8.59 -13.43 1.91
C ASP A 47 8.47 -13.59 0.38
N PHE A 48 7.30 -13.29 -0.17
CA PHE A 48 6.99 -13.48 -1.59
C PHE A 48 6.54 -12.15 -2.22
N PRO A 49 7.48 -11.25 -2.55
CA PRO A 49 7.17 -10.02 -3.26
C PRO A 49 6.59 -10.30 -4.65
N PRO A 50 5.71 -9.42 -5.16
CA PRO A 50 5.32 -9.43 -6.56
C PRO A 50 6.55 -9.36 -7.46
N PRO A 51 6.56 -10.08 -8.60
CA PRO A 51 7.66 -9.97 -9.55
C PRO A 51 7.73 -8.55 -10.12
N ARG A 52 8.92 -8.07 -10.50
CA ARG A 52 9.10 -6.74 -11.11
C ARG A 52 8.27 -6.53 -12.38
N SER A 53 7.95 -7.62 -13.08
CA SER A 53 7.10 -7.64 -14.27
C SER A 53 5.60 -7.58 -13.96
N PHE A 54 5.20 -7.62 -12.69
CA PHE A 54 3.80 -7.54 -12.28
C PHE A 54 3.15 -6.25 -12.81
N LYS A 55 2.00 -6.41 -13.45
CA LYS A 55 1.19 -5.31 -13.96
C LYS A 55 -0.09 -5.28 -13.14
N PRO A 56 -0.28 -4.30 -12.24
CA PRO A 56 -1.50 -4.24 -11.46
C PRO A 56 -2.69 -3.96 -12.38
N LYS A 57 -3.82 -4.59 -12.10
CA LYS A 57 -5.09 -4.33 -12.76
C LYS A 57 -6.17 -4.22 -11.70
N HIS A 58 -6.92 -3.12 -11.73
CA HIS A 58 -7.93 -2.84 -10.74
C HIS A 58 -9.00 -3.96 -10.73
N LEU A 59 -9.36 -4.44 -9.54
CA LEU A 59 -10.27 -5.57 -9.32
C LEU A 59 -9.76 -6.93 -9.85
N ASP A 60 -8.51 -7.01 -10.27
CA ASP A 60 -7.89 -8.24 -10.81
C ASP A 60 -6.50 -8.44 -10.19
N GLY A 61 -6.49 -8.95 -8.96
CA GLY A 61 -5.29 -9.16 -8.14
C GLY A 61 -4.71 -7.90 -7.50
N ALA A 62 -5.23 -6.72 -7.84
CA ALA A 62 -4.85 -5.45 -7.21
C ALA A 62 -6.02 -4.43 -7.13
N PHE A 63 -5.97 -3.55 -6.14
CA PHE A 63 -6.80 -2.34 -6.06
C PHE A 63 -5.94 -1.11 -6.34
N LEU A 64 -6.54 -0.11 -7.00
CA LEU A 64 -5.94 1.20 -7.19
C LEU A 64 -6.53 2.06 -6.09
N GLU A 65 -5.67 2.57 -5.23
CA GLU A 65 -6.07 3.30 -4.03
C GLU A 65 -6.26 4.79 -4.33
N ASP A 66 -7.28 5.37 -3.72
CA ASP A 66 -7.62 6.77 -3.89
C ASP A 66 -6.86 7.63 -2.88
N GLN A 67 -6.23 8.71 -3.37
CA GLN A 67 -5.43 9.60 -2.52
C GLN A 67 -6.26 10.42 -1.52
N LEU A 68 -7.56 10.63 -1.77
CA LEU A 68 -8.41 11.40 -0.85
C LEU A 68 -8.88 10.55 0.32
N HIS A 69 -9.02 9.25 0.13
CA HIS A 69 -9.66 8.37 1.09
C HIS A 69 -8.73 7.30 1.68
N ASP A 70 -7.84 6.74 0.86
CA ASP A 70 -7.16 5.49 1.20
C ASP A 70 -5.72 5.71 1.67
N TRP A 71 -5.06 6.82 1.31
CA TRP A 71 -3.69 7.09 1.76
C TRP A 71 -3.35 8.57 1.85
N ILE A 72 -2.41 8.92 2.73
CA ILE A 72 -1.89 10.27 2.89
C ILE A 72 -0.36 10.19 3.03
N VAL A 73 0.36 11.05 2.32
CA VAL A 73 1.82 11.21 2.48
C VAL A 73 2.14 12.44 3.32
N GLY A 74 3.03 12.28 4.30
CA GLY A 74 3.50 13.39 5.12
C GLY A 74 4.78 13.02 5.88
N GLY A 75 5.75 13.94 5.95
CA GLY A 75 6.99 13.75 6.71
C GLY A 75 7.85 12.56 6.27
N GLY A 76 7.73 12.10 5.01
CA GLY A 76 8.41 10.89 4.52
C GLY A 76 7.72 9.58 4.88
N TYR A 77 6.47 9.62 5.34
CA TYR A 77 5.66 8.46 5.65
C TYR A 77 4.41 8.40 4.79
N LEU A 78 3.95 7.19 4.49
CA LEU A 78 2.65 6.86 3.91
C LEU A 78 1.75 6.35 5.03
N ARG A 79 0.73 7.13 5.36
CA ARG A 79 -0.37 6.69 6.21
C ARG A 79 -1.44 6.05 5.37
N TYR A 80 -1.64 4.75 5.56
CA TYR A 80 -2.66 3.99 4.86
C TYR A 80 -3.97 3.92 5.68
N ARG A 81 -5.10 4.21 5.04
CA ARG A 81 -6.44 4.40 5.65
C ARG A 81 -7.54 3.63 4.91
N SER A 82 -7.16 2.71 4.01
CA SER A 82 -8.15 1.97 3.23
C SER A 82 -9.16 1.26 4.13
N ARG A 83 -10.40 1.26 3.67
CA ARG A 83 -11.51 0.58 4.33
C ARG A 83 -11.61 -0.90 3.96
N THR A 84 -10.85 -1.34 2.96
CA THR A 84 -11.00 -2.66 2.33
C THR A 84 -9.80 -3.57 2.56
N SER A 85 -8.65 -3.03 2.98
CA SER A 85 -7.45 -3.81 3.25
C SER A 85 -7.04 -3.69 4.71
N ASP A 86 -7.01 -4.84 5.39
CA ASP A 86 -6.48 -5.00 6.74
C ASP A 86 -4.93 -5.02 6.75
N GLY A 87 -4.28 -4.64 5.65
CA GLY A 87 -2.85 -4.85 5.42
C GLY A 87 -2.52 -6.32 5.20
N GLY A 88 -1.27 -6.69 5.47
CA GLY A 88 -0.76 -8.05 5.24
C GLY A 88 -0.62 -8.35 3.75
N CYS A 89 -0.21 -7.35 2.97
CA CYS A 89 -0.07 -7.46 1.52
C CYS A 89 0.99 -6.50 1.00
N TRP A 90 1.44 -6.76 -0.23
CA TRP A 90 2.33 -5.84 -0.92
C TRP A 90 1.59 -4.63 -1.48
N LEU A 91 2.23 -3.47 -1.39
CA LEU A 91 1.85 -2.27 -2.11
C LEU A 91 2.81 -2.03 -3.27
N LEU A 92 2.29 -1.53 -4.38
CA LEU A 92 3.09 -0.95 -5.46
C LEU A 92 2.89 0.55 -5.49
N LEU A 93 4.00 1.27 -5.36
CA LEU A 93 4.07 2.72 -5.41
C LEU A 93 4.54 3.13 -6.81
N GLU A 94 3.71 3.89 -7.53
CA GLU A 94 4.12 4.55 -8.77
C GLU A 94 4.43 6.02 -8.47
N HIS A 95 5.64 6.43 -8.78
CA HIS A 95 6.18 7.76 -8.46
C HIS A 95 7.04 8.27 -9.63
N ASP A 96 7.59 9.49 -9.54
CA ASP A 96 8.37 10.07 -10.63
C ASP A 96 9.55 9.18 -11.03
#